data_AF-Q8F602-F1
#
_entry.id   AF-Q8F602-F1
#
_cell.length_a   1.000
_cell.length_b   1.000
_cell.length_c   1.000
_cell.angle_alpha   90.00
_cell.angle_beta   90.00
_cell.angle_gamma   90.00
#
_symmetry.space_group_name_H-M   'P 1'
#
loop_
_entity.id
_entity.type
_entity.pdbx_description
1 polymer ?
#
loop_
_entity_poly.entity_id
_entity_poly.type
_entity_poly.pdbx_seq_one_letter_code
_entity_poly.pdbx_strand_id
1 'polypeptide(L)'
;MKNDNQILKLQRSSISIFCKIRKWNLKNFYKSFFTIFVIPGCIFISSLKISAQENFTGCDKPEARKDLPFSIDRVKQMCKKDLDNKKEGWYPTGLPLINSDPNEGIGYGVRVYGYNNGKKSDPFFEYTPYRLRFFAQYFNTTKNAQYHQLSLDMPYVANTQWRLRADALLTITPTTLYFGVGESTLKPLTYHERNQPGAPQVTNGQYGLQESTFQYQRPGGSGDPIELGGRLYSGVSSGPGFNVTDRMYNRYTIQTPQLNFSTERSFFHGTVRLVAGFRLSNNIVHVNDGKFVKSVDPIFEGTPLSNSGQVPNAKTKLTEDAEAGKILGYHGGFVNTAKIGLVYDTRDFEPDPNSGVFLEGTYEKASKTIASDFDFQKYFGHAKFFYSPFPKTFEKLVLASRFGFGISDGNVPFFEYRNLWGTENTVSGLGGLRTLRGYKQDRFVGRAMGFGTLELRWKFWSFSVGGEYFALNLVPFWDFGRVWNDEHKAGLTDYKYSQGLGLRIAWNQATIIMMDYAVSREDKQLFVNFSHAF
;
A
#
# COMPACT_ATOMS: atom_id res chain seq x y z
N MET A 1 17.01 80.02 -25.09
CA MET A 1 16.90 79.72 -26.54
C MET A 1 15.93 78.54 -26.66
N LYS A 2 14.64 78.79 -26.97
CA LYS A 2 14.02 78.58 -28.31
C LYS A 2 14.49 77.27 -28.96
N ASN A 3 13.66 76.29 -29.31
CA ASN A 3 12.29 76.37 -29.79
C ASN A 3 11.57 75.01 -29.66
N ASP A 4 10.28 75.07 -29.33
CA ASP A 4 9.31 73.97 -29.33
C ASP A 4 8.86 73.56 -30.75
N ASN A 5 8.40 72.31 -30.87
CA ASN A 5 7.21 71.88 -31.64
C ASN A 5 6.82 70.48 -31.10
N GLN A 6 5.86 70.33 -30.20
CA GLN A 6 4.39 70.31 -30.37
C GLN A 6 3.85 69.33 -31.43
N ILE A 7 2.74 68.59 -31.30
CA ILE A 7 1.77 68.25 -30.23
C ILE A 7 0.82 67.17 -30.82
N LEU A 8 0.36 66.22 -29.99
CA LEU A 8 -1.03 65.70 -29.89
C LEU A 8 -1.03 64.71 -28.70
N LYS A 9 -1.29 65.07 -27.42
CA LYS A 9 -2.57 65.36 -26.70
C LYS A 9 -3.70 64.39 -27.09
N LEU A 10 -4.48 63.73 -26.23
CA LEU A 10 -4.73 63.61 -24.76
C LEU A 10 -5.58 62.30 -24.63
N GLN A 11 -5.69 61.54 -23.53
CA GLN A 11 -6.31 61.90 -22.25
C GLN A 11 -6.26 60.70 -21.25
N ARG A 12 -6.39 61.04 -19.96
CA ARG A 12 -6.17 60.32 -18.69
C ARG A 12 -7.02 59.06 -18.35
N SER A 13 -6.40 58.23 -17.46
CA SER A 13 -6.95 57.52 -16.27
C SER A 13 -7.96 56.36 -16.51
N SER A 14 -7.94 55.20 -15.85
CA SER A 14 -7.65 54.88 -14.44
C SER A 14 -7.60 53.35 -14.20
N ILE A 15 -6.98 52.93 -13.09
CA ILE A 15 -7.26 51.74 -12.24
C ILE A 15 -6.59 50.39 -12.55
N SER A 16 -5.93 49.94 -11.49
CA SER A 16 -5.13 48.75 -11.17
C SER A 16 -5.84 47.40 -11.17
N ILE A 17 -5.11 46.34 -11.56
CA ILE A 17 -5.19 45.01 -10.94
C ILE A 17 -3.78 44.47 -10.71
N PHE A 18 -3.47 44.23 -9.44
CA PHE A 18 -2.27 43.58 -8.93
C PHE A 18 -2.21 42.11 -9.39
N CYS A 19 -1.10 41.68 -9.97
CA CYS A 19 -0.70 40.26 -9.97
C CYS A 19 0.76 40.16 -9.50
N LYS A 20 0.92 39.93 -8.18
CA LYS A 20 2.21 39.77 -7.52
C LYS A 20 2.68 38.33 -7.75
N ILE A 21 3.52 38.12 -8.76
CA ILE A 21 4.18 36.83 -8.99
C ILE A 21 5.18 36.58 -7.84
N ARG A 22 4.82 35.67 -6.93
CA ARG A 22 5.67 35.21 -5.84
C ARG A 22 6.67 34.19 -6.40
N LYS A 23 7.93 34.62 -6.62
CA LYS A 23 9.05 33.71 -6.94
C LYS A 23 9.18 32.64 -5.85
N TRP A 24 8.88 31.38 -6.19
CA TRP A 24 9.17 30.22 -5.36
C TRP A 24 10.64 29.82 -5.52
N ASN A 25 11.33 29.65 -4.40
CA ASN A 25 12.76 29.38 -4.34
C ASN A 25 13.02 27.86 -4.46
N LEU A 26 12.98 27.34 -5.70
CA LEU A 26 13.11 25.91 -6.03
C LEU A 26 14.51 25.29 -5.76
N LYS A 27 15.52 26.11 -5.46
CA LYS A 27 16.93 25.67 -5.42
C LYS A 27 17.36 24.97 -4.12
N ASN A 28 16.68 25.19 -3.00
CA ASN A 28 17.09 24.60 -1.71
C ASN A 28 16.47 23.22 -1.45
N PHE A 29 15.38 22.86 -2.16
CA PHE A 29 14.67 21.59 -1.99
C PHE A 29 15.42 20.38 -2.59
N TYR A 30 16.03 20.56 -3.77
CA TYR A 30 16.83 19.51 -4.43
C TYR A 30 18.06 19.10 -3.63
N LYS A 31 18.69 20.01 -2.88
CA LYS A 31 19.85 19.68 -2.06
C LYS A 31 19.47 18.82 -0.85
N SER A 32 18.35 19.08 -0.16
CA SER A 32 18.05 18.37 1.09
C SER A 32 17.59 16.92 0.88
N PHE A 33 16.72 16.67 -0.10
CA PHE A 33 16.20 15.32 -0.38
C PHE A 33 17.28 14.37 -0.95
N PHE A 34 18.16 14.88 -1.82
CA PHE A 34 19.31 14.11 -2.31
C PHE A 34 20.38 13.87 -1.22
N THR A 35 20.63 14.85 -0.35
CA THR A 35 21.71 14.74 0.65
C THR A 35 21.34 13.81 1.80
N ILE A 36 20.06 13.73 2.20
CA ILE A 36 19.63 12.96 3.38
C ILE A 36 19.46 11.46 3.08
N PHE A 37 19.09 11.06 1.86
CA PHE A 37 18.88 9.64 1.52
C PHE A 37 19.93 9.06 0.56
N VAL A 38 20.54 9.86 -0.32
CA VAL A 38 21.51 9.33 -1.31
C VAL A 38 22.93 9.27 -0.72
N ILE A 39 23.33 10.22 0.12
CA ILE A 39 24.72 10.32 0.61
C ILE A 39 25.05 9.32 1.73
N PRO A 40 24.19 9.04 2.74
CA PRO A 40 24.47 7.97 3.70
C PRO A 40 24.45 6.59 3.04
N GLY A 41 23.59 6.40 2.03
CA GLY A 41 23.57 5.21 1.18
C GLY A 41 24.89 5.04 0.42
N CYS A 42 25.39 6.08 -0.24
CA CYS A 42 26.65 6.01 -1.00
C CYS A 42 27.90 5.80 -0.13
N ILE A 43 27.94 6.34 1.10
CA ILE A 43 29.11 6.18 1.98
C ILE A 43 29.18 4.77 2.58
N PHE A 44 28.04 4.13 2.89
CA PHE A 44 28.02 2.72 3.33
C PHE A 44 28.27 1.72 2.18
N ILE A 45 27.98 2.12 0.93
CA ILE A 45 28.25 1.30 -0.27
C ILE A 45 29.76 1.26 -0.61
N SER A 46 30.54 2.27 -0.22
CA SER A 46 31.96 2.35 -0.59
C SER A 46 32.91 1.38 0.14
N SER A 47 32.46 0.71 1.22
CA SER A 47 33.25 -0.28 1.95
C SER A 47 32.81 -1.74 1.73
N LEU A 48 31.75 -1.99 0.97
CA LEU A 48 31.38 -3.33 0.54
C LEU A 48 32.13 -3.64 -0.75
N LYS A 49 33.17 -4.48 -0.64
CA LYS A 49 33.74 -5.13 -1.82
C LYS A 49 32.59 -5.74 -2.62
N ILE A 50 32.37 -5.19 -3.81
CA ILE A 50 31.46 -5.72 -4.82
C ILE A 50 31.99 -7.12 -5.19
N SER A 51 31.38 -8.13 -4.59
CA SER A 51 31.43 -9.51 -5.07
C SER A 51 30.00 -10.03 -4.97
N ALA A 52 29.21 -9.68 -5.97
CA ALA A 52 27.83 -10.14 -6.12
C ALA A 52 27.56 -10.36 -7.61
N GLN A 53 28.23 -11.35 -8.20
CA GLN A 53 27.76 -11.98 -9.43
C GLN A 53 28.39 -13.36 -9.67
N GLU A 54 28.38 -14.24 -8.66
CA GLU A 54 28.64 -15.66 -8.90
C GLU A 54 27.67 -16.47 -8.03
N ASN A 55 26.60 -16.99 -8.64
CA ASN A 55 25.88 -18.24 -8.25
C ASN A 55 24.53 -18.48 -8.99
N PHE A 56 24.29 -17.86 -10.16
CA PHE A 56 23.28 -18.35 -11.13
C PHE A 56 23.93 -18.85 -12.44
N THR A 57 25.15 -19.38 -12.35
CA THR A 57 25.94 -19.92 -13.49
C THR A 57 25.96 -21.45 -13.54
N GLY A 58 24.96 -22.12 -12.99
CA GLY A 58 24.94 -23.58 -12.87
C GLY A 58 24.04 -24.34 -13.86
N CYS A 59 23.43 -23.70 -14.85
CA CYS A 59 22.51 -24.38 -15.76
C CYS A 59 22.99 -24.35 -17.22
N ASP A 60 22.79 -25.48 -17.92
CA ASP A 60 23.08 -25.60 -19.34
C ASP A 60 22.12 -24.70 -20.14
N LYS A 61 22.68 -23.73 -20.88
CA LYS A 61 21.93 -22.78 -21.72
C LYS A 61 22.20 -23.11 -23.19
N PRO A 62 21.20 -22.98 -24.08
CA PRO A 62 21.43 -23.14 -25.51
C PRO A 62 22.42 -22.09 -26.05
N GLU A 63 22.81 -22.24 -27.32
CA GLU A 63 23.61 -21.24 -28.02
C GLU A 63 22.87 -19.90 -28.03
N ALA A 64 23.60 -18.78 -27.98
CA ALA A 64 22.98 -17.47 -28.01
C ALA A 64 22.27 -17.24 -29.34
N ARG A 65 21.02 -16.76 -29.29
CA ARG A 65 20.23 -16.44 -30.47
C ARG A 65 20.85 -15.27 -31.23
N LYS A 66 20.94 -15.40 -32.56
CA LYS A 66 21.53 -14.38 -33.46
C LYS A 66 20.50 -13.41 -34.05
N ASP A 67 19.21 -13.73 -33.90
CA ASP A 67 18.06 -13.04 -34.48
C ASP A 67 17.33 -12.11 -33.49
N LEU A 68 17.97 -11.78 -32.36
CA LEU A 68 17.40 -10.85 -31.38
C LEU A 68 17.31 -9.42 -31.96
N PRO A 69 16.14 -8.75 -31.89
CA PRO A 69 15.98 -7.35 -32.34
C PRO A 69 16.86 -6.34 -31.59
N PHE A 70 17.31 -6.69 -30.40
CA PHE A 70 18.25 -5.93 -29.58
C PHE A 70 19.00 -6.87 -28.64
N SER A 71 20.18 -6.46 -28.17
CA SER A 71 20.96 -7.27 -27.23
C SER A 71 20.23 -7.45 -25.90
N ILE A 72 20.12 -8.71 -25.45
CA ILE A 72 19.64 -9.11 -24.12
C ILE A 72 20.76 -9.90 -23.47
N ASP A 73 20.99 -9.66 -22.17
CA ASP A 73 21.96 -10.43 -21.40
C ASP A 73 21.67 -11.93 -21.50
N ARG A 74 22.72 -12.72 -21.73
CA ARG A 74 22.65 -14.18 -21.68
C ARG A 74 22.23 -14.68 -20.30
N VAL A 75 22.41 -13.91 -19.23
CA VAL A 75 21.88 -14.24 -17.90
C VAL A 75 20.36 -14.40 -17.92
N LYS A 76 19.64 -13.64 -18.75
CA LYS A 76 18.16 -13.76 -18.89
C LYS A 76 17.71 -14.91 -19.78
N GLN A 77 18.62 -15.53 -20.54
CA GLN A 77 18.29 -16.71 -21.33
C GLN A 77 17.96 -17.87 -20.38
N MET A 78 16.82 -18.52 -20.60
CA MET A 78 16.34 -19.66 -19.82
C MET A 78 17.26 -20.86 -20.01
N CYS A 79 17.30 -21.74 -19.01
CA CYS A 79 18.06 -22.98 -19.06
C CYS A 79 17.38 -23.99 -20.01
N LYS A 80 18.14 -24.92 -20.62
CA LYS A 80 17.59 -25.96 -21.51
C LYS A 80 16.45 -26.75 -20.85
N LYS A 81 16.63 -27.15 -19.59
CA LYS A 81 15.61 -27.86 -18.80
C LYS A 81 14.29 -27.08 -18.71
N ASP A 82 14.34 -25.76 -18.59
CA ASP A 82 13.14 -24.93 -18.51
C ASP A 82 12.49 -24.79 -19.89
N LEU A 83 13.31 -24.72 -20.96
CA LEU A 83 12.85 -24.67 -22.34
C LEU A 83 12.18 -25.96 -22.81
N ASP A 84 12.66 -27.11 -22.35
CA ASP A 84 12.05 -28.42 -22.64
C ASP A 84 10.62 -28.50 -22.10
N ASN A 85 10.37 -27.86 -20.95
CA ASN A 85 9.05 -27.78 -20.34
C ASN A 85 8.21 -26.60 -20.85
N LYS A 86 8.81 -25.71 -21.65
CA LYS A 86 8.13 -24.50 -22.11
C LYS A 86 7.22 -24.79 -23.29
N LYS A 87 5.92 -24.62 -23.04
CA LYS A 87 4.88 -24.79 -24.07
C LYS A 87 4.97 -23.70 -25.13
N GLU A 88 4.74 -24.06 -26.38
CA GLU A 88 4.59 -23.14 -27.49
C GLU A 88 3.14 -22.62 -27.57
N GLY A 89 2.96 -21.34 -27.88
CA GLY A 89 1.63 -20.74 -28.01
C GLY A 89 0.91 -20.57 -26.67
N TRP A 90 -0.42 -20.79 -26.69
CA TRP A 90 -1.30 -20.53 -25.55
C TRP A 90 -1.41 -21.70 -24.58
N TYR A 91 -1.38 -21.42 -23.29
CA TYR A 91 -1.75 -22.38 -22.25
C TYR A 91 -2.37 -21.69 -21.02
N PRO A 92 -3.38 -22.31 -20.39
CA PRO A 92 -3.97 -21.80 -19.16
C PRO A 92 -3.28 -22.35 -17.90
N THR A 93 -3.34 -21.59 -16.81
CA THR A 93 -3.06 -22.09 -15.44
C THR A 93 -4.02 -21.44 -14.44
N GLY A 94 -4.05 -21.97 -13.21
CA GLY A 94 -4.87 -21.42 -12.13
C GLY A 94 -4.17 -21.50 -10.79
N LEU A 95 -4.50 -20.56 -9.91
CA LEU A 95 -4.00 -20.52 -8.54
C LEU A 95 -5.20 -20.25 -7.60
N PRO A 96 -5.56 -21.18 -6.69
CA PRO A 96 -6.48 -20.87 -5.62
C PRO A 96 -5.86 -19.84 -4.68
N LEU A 97 -6.69 -18.93 -4.18
CA LEU A 97 -6.29 -17.89 -3.26
C LEU A 97 -6.99 -18.12 -1.93
N ILE A 98 -6.21 -18.08 -0.85
CA ILE A 98 -6.69 -18.13 0.52
C ILE A 98 -5.82 -17.20 1.37
N ASN A 99 -6.45 -16.44 2.25
CA ASN A 99 -5.74 -15.64 3.24
C ASN A 99 -6.54 -15.56 4.54
N SER A 100 -5.92 -15.01 5.57
CA SER A 100 -6.57 -14.60 6.80
C SER A 100 -6.01 -13.24 7.22
N ASP A 101 -6.90 -12.28 7.41
CA ASP A 101 -6.59 -10.93 7.87
C ASP A 101 -7.47 -10.58 9.09
N PRO A 102 -6.90 -10.06 10.19
CA PRO A 102 -7.68 -9.72 11.39
C PRO A 102 -8.78 -8.67 11.15
N ASN A 103 -8.59 -7.75 10.19
CA ASN A 103 -9.58 -6.75 9.84
C ASN A 103 -10.64 -7.29 8.88
N GLU A 104 -10.25 -8.07 7.87
CA GLU A 104 -11.15 -8.51 6.77
C GLU A 104 -11.70 -9.94 6.90
N GLY A 105 -11.17 -10.74 7.82
CA GLY A 105 -11.56 -12.14 8.04
C GLY A 105 -10.81 -13.13 7.14
N ILE A 106 -11.45 -14.25 6.84
CA ILE A 106 -10.88 -15.29 5.97
C ILE A 106 -11.21 -14.94 4.53
N GLY A 107 -10.21 -14.85 3.67
CA GLY A 107 -10.39 -14.62 2.24
C GLY A 107 -10.23 -15.88 1.43
N TYR A 108 -10.98 -15.94 0.34
CA TYR A 108 -10.99 -17.03 -0.62
C TYR A 108 -11.17 -16.47 -2.03
N GLY A 109 -10.58 -17.15 -3.00
CA GLY A 109 -10.69 -16.72 -4.38
C GLY A 109 -9.94 -17.62 -5.34
N VAL A 110 -9.88 -17.19 -6.58
CA VAL A 110 -9.16 -17.88 -7.64
C VAL A 110 -8.57 -16.86 -8.58
N ARG A 111 -7.37 -17.15 -9.06
CA ARG A 111 -6.73 -16.43 -10.16
C ARG A 111 -6.48 -17.40 -11.30
N VAL A 112 -7.03 -17.08 -12.47
CA VAL A 112 -6.84 -17.84 -13.70
C VAL A 112 -5.95 -17.05 -14.65
N TYR A 113 -5.01 -17.73 -15.28
CA TYR A 113 -4.04 -17.14 -16.19
C TYR A 113 -4.21 -17.72 -17.58
N GLY A 114 -4.04 -16.88 -18.60
CA GLY A 114 -3.78 -17.27 -19.98
C GLY A 114 -2.42 -16.74 -20.39
N TYR A 115 -1.47 -17.65 -20.64
CA TYR A 115 -0.13 -17.31 -21.12
C TYR A 115 -0.03 -17.63 -22.59
N ASN A 116 0.57 -16.73 -23.37
CA ASN A 116 1.06 -17.00 -24.70
C ASN A 116 2.58 -16.85 -24.71
N ASN A 117 3.29 -17.95 -24.94
CA ASN A 117 4.75 -17.97 -24.98
C ASN A 117 5.34 -17.53 -26.33
N GLY A 118 4.50 -17.34 -27.34
CA GLY A 118 4.94 -17.21 -28.73
C GLY A 118 5.35 -18.54 -29.34
N LYS A 119 5.89 -18.48 -30.56
CA LYS A 119 6.44 -19.64 -31.27
C LYS A 119 7.89 -19.89 -30.86
N LYS A 120 8.40 -21.11 -31.00
CA LYS A 120 9.84 -21.40 -30.78
C LYS A 120 10.75 -20.57 -31.71
N SER A 121 10.23 -20.22 -32.88
CA SER A 121 10.89 -19.31 -33.83
C SER A 121 10.91 -17.84 -33.39
N ASP A 122 10.11 -17.44 -32.40
CA ASP A 122 10.17 -16.07 -31.86
C ASP A 122 11.54 -15.86 -31.18
N PRO A 123 12.27 -14.77 -31.51
CA PRO A 123 13.59 -14.49 -30.93
C PRO A 123 13.57 -14.35 -29.40
N PHE A 124 12.44 -13.98 -28.80
CA PHE A 124 12.30 -13.84 -27.36
C PHE A 124 11.84 -15.12 -26.65
N PHE A 125 11.53 -16.20 -27.38
CA PHE A 125 11.03 -17.45 -26.77
C PHE A 125 11.96 -17.97 -25.67
N GLU A 126 13.27 -17.74 -25.78
CA GLU A 126 14.24 -18.21 -24.79
C GLU A 126 14.56 -17.18 -23.68
N TYR A 127 14.05 -15.95 -23.80
CA TYR A 127 14.48 -14.81 -22.96
C TYR A 127 13.36 -14.18 -22.13
N THR A 128 12.11 -14.57 -22.34
CA THR A 128 10.97 -14.12 -21.52
C THR A 128 10.12 -15.30 -21.07
N PRO A 129 9.58 -15.34 -19.84
CA PRO A 129 8.67 -16.40 -19.41
C PRO A 129 7.44 -16.55 -20.33
N TYR A 130 6.94 -15.43 -20.88
CA TYR A 130 5.80 -15.36 -21.81
C TYR A 130 5.93 -14.13 -22.72
N ARG A 131 5.24 -14.10 -23.86
CA ARG A 131 5.10 -12.90 -24.73
C ARG A 131 3.89 -12.05 -24.37
N LEU A 132 2.86 -12.71 -23.86
CA LEU A 132 1.62 -12.09 -23.41
C LEU A 132 1.09 -12.92 -22.25
N ARG A 133 0.72 -12.25 -21.16
CA ARG A 133 0.00 -12.85 -20.04
C ARG A 133 -1.27 -12.06 -19.79
N PHE A 134 -2.38 -12.76 -19.77
CA PHE A 134 -3.63 -12.27 -19.22
C PHE A 134 -3.90 -13.00 -17.89
N PHE A 135 -4.44 -12.33 -16.90
CA PHE A 135 -5.08 -13.01 -15.78
C PHE A 135 -6.37 -12.34 -15.35
N ALA A 136 -7.29 -13.16 -14.86
CA ALA A 136 -8.49 -12.72 -14.16
C ALA A 136 -8.45 -13.27 -12.73
N GLN A 137 -8.79 -12.42 -11.76
CA GLN A 137 -8.88 -12.77 -10.36
C GLN A 137 -10.25 -12.41 -9.81
N TYR A 138 -10.85 -13.36 -9.11
CA TYR A 138 -11.95 -13.13 -8.18
C TYR A 138 -11.46 -13.39 -6.76
N PHE A 139 -11.76 -12.49 -5.83
CA PHE A 139 -11.43 -12.66 -4.43
C PHE A 139 -12.46 -11.99 -3.52
N ASN A 140 -12.82 -12.66 -2.43
CA ASN A 140 -13.74 -12.17 -1.43
C ASN A 140 -13.33 -12.64 -0.02
N THR A 141 -13.83 -11.98 1.02
CA THR A 141 -13.62 -12.37 2.41
C THR A 141 -14.92 -12.62 3.16
N THR A 142 -14.84 -13.23 4.35
CA THR A 142 -15.99 -13.44 5.23
C THR A 142 -16.62 -12.14 5.74
N LYS A 143 -15.90 -11.01 5.68
CA LYS A 143 -16.45 -9.67 5.93
C LYS A 143 -16.75 -8.89 4.65
N ASN A 144 -16.85 -9.59 3.51
CA ASN A 144 -17.24 -9.05 2.21
C ASN A 144 -16.28 -7.97 1.67
N ALA A 145 -14.98 -8.06 2.01
CA ALA A 145 -13.96 -7.29 1.31
C ALA A 145 -13.67 -7.98 -0.02
N GLN A 146 -13.92 -7.29 -1.13
CA GLN A 146 -13.83 -7.85 -2.48
C GLN A 146 -12.68 -7.24 -3.26
N TYR A 147 -12.00 -8.09 -4.02
CA TYR A 147 -10.94 -7.69 -4.95
C TYR A 147 -11.06 -8.47 -6.25
N HIS A 148 -11.40 -7.76 -7.32
CA HIS A 148 -11.50 -8.32 -8.67
C HIS A 148 -10.50 -7.62 -9.56
N GLN A 149 -9.75 -8.38 -10.36
CA GLN A 149 -8.73 -7.82 -11.24
C GLN A 149 -8.71 -8.54 -12.58
N LEU A 150 -8.66 -7.76 -13.66
CA LEU A 150 -8.23 -8.20 -14.98
C LEU A 150 -6.88 -7.55 -15.26
N SER A 151 -5.90 -8.34 -15.70
CA SER A 151 -4.53 -7.86 -15.90
C SER A 151 -3.98 -8.36 -17.22
N LEU A 152 -3.27 -7.46 -17.89
CA LEU A 152 -2.54 -7.69 -19.13
C LEU A 152 -1.07 -7.34 -18.91
N ASP A 153 -0.17 -8.21 -19.35
CA ASP A 153 1.27 -8.01 -19.25
C ASP A 153 1.97 -8.49 -20.53
N MET A 154 2.74 -7.58 -21.14
CA MET A 154 3.38 -7.76 -22.44
C MET A 154 4.84 -7.33 -22.37
N PRO A 155 5.78 -8.25 -22.05
CA PRO A 155 7.20 -7.97 -22.14
C PRO A 155 7.64 -7.87 -23.61
N TYR A 156 8.54 -6.92 -23.88
CA TYR A 156 9.07 -6.64 -25.22
C TYR A 156 7.97 -6.43 -26.26
N VAL A 157 7.02 -5.54 -25.94
CA VAL A 157 5.87 -5.22 -26.80
C VAL A 157 6.36 -4.68 -28.15
N ALA A 158 5.74 -5.15 -29.24
CA ALA A 158 6.14 -4.82 -30.61
C ALA A 158 7.64 -5.01 -30.90
N ASN A 159 8.28 -6.00 -30.27
CA ASN A 159 9.72 -6.30 -30.40
C ASN A 159 10.65 -5.14 -29.96
N THR A 160 10.17 -4.27 -29.07
CA THR A 160 10.95 -3.19 -28.48
C THR A 160 11.48 -3.56 -27.09
N GLN A 161 12.32 -2.71 -26.50
CA GLN A 161 12.81 -2.89 -25.12
C GLN A 161 11.77 -2.52 -24.04
N TRP A 162 10.53 -2.24 -24.43
CA TRP A 162 9.46 -1.82 -23.52
C TRP A 162 8.58 -3.00 -23.09
N ARG A 163 8.17 -2.99 -21.83
CA ARG A 163 7.10 -3.82 -21.29
C ARG A 163 5.86 -2.95 -21.11
N LEU A 164 4.69 -3.49 -21.41
CA LEU A 164 3.40 -2.83 -21.18
C LEU A 164 2.58 -3.64 -20.18
N ARG A 165 1.96 -2.95 -19.21
CA ARG A 165 1.00 -3.54 -18.28
C ARG A 165 -0.27 -2.71 -18.24
N ALA A 166 -1.41 -3.38 -18.21
CA ALA A 166 -2.70 -2.75 -18.02
C ALA A 166 -3.53 -3.57 -17.02
N ASP A 167 -4.15 -2.89 -16.07
CA ASP A 167 -4.97 -3.52 -15.04
C ASP A 167 -6.32 -2.82 -14.92
N ALA A 168 -7.39 -3.60 -14.86
CA ALA A 168 -8.70 -3.15 -14.41
C ALA A 168 -8.99 -3.80 -13.06
N LEU A 169 -9.22 -2.97 -12.05
CA LEU A 169 -9.44 -3.40 -10.67
C LEU A 169 -10.79 -2.88 -10.17
N LEU A 170 -11.49 -3.71 -9.40
CA LEU A 170 -12.60 -3.30 -8.56
C LEU A 170 -12.33 -3.78 -7.14
N THR A 171 -12.14 -2.83 -6.23
CA THR A 171 -12.02 -3.10 -4.79
C THR A 171 -13.23 -2.57 -4.06
N ILE A 172 -13.83 -3.38 -3.19
CA ILE A 172 -14.95 -3.00 -2.31
C ILE A 172 -14.57 -3.40 -0.90
N THR A 173 -14.32 -2.43 -0.03
CA THR A 173 -13.86 -2.70 1.35
C THR A 173 -14.84 -2.07 2.36
N PRO A 174 -15.78 -2.86 2.90
CA PRO A 174 -16.77 -2.37 3.87
C PRO A 174 -16.21 -2.19 5.29
N THR A 175 -15.01 -2.70 5.55
CA THR A 175 -14.36 -2.74 6.87
C THR A 175 -13.19 -1.76 6.98
N THR A 176 -13.14 -0.73 6.13
CA THR A 176 -12.01 0.21 6.12
C THR A 176 -11.98 1.01 7.41
N LEU A 177 -10.78 1.17 7.98
CA LEU A 177 -10.58 1.85 9.25
C LEU A 177 -10.11 3.30 9.04
N TYR A 178 -10.57 4.20 9.91
CA TYR A 178 -10.16 5.60 9.95
C TYR A 178 -10.00 6.05 11.40
N PHE A 179 -8.80 6.52 11.75
CA PHE A 179 -8.45 7.00 13.10
C PHE A 179 -8.06 8.48 13.11
N GLY A 180 -8.31 9.20 12.01
CA GLY A 180 -7.79 10.55 11.76
C GLY A 180 -6.60 10.56 10.78
N VAL A 181 -6.04 11.75 10.57
CA VAL A 181 -4.86 11.98 9.73
C VAL A 181 -3.81 12.78 10.51
N GLY A 182 -2.54 12.45 10.31
CA GLY A 182 -1.40 13.18 10.85
C GLY A 182 -0.97 12.72 12.24
N GLU A 183 -0.15 13.54 12.90
CA GLU A 183 0.46 13.18 14.20
C GLU A 183 -0.56 12.96 15.33
N SER A 184 -1.80 13.46 15.20
CA SER A 184 -2.87 13.15 16.17
C SER A 184 -3.18 11.67 16.24
N THR A 185 -2.97 10.91 15.15
CA THR A 185 -3.15 9.46 15.12
C THR A 185 -2.17 8.72 16.02
N LEU A 186 -1.02 9.32 16.35
CA LEU A 186 0.00 8.70 17.20
C LEU A 186 -0.41 8.65 18.68
N LYS A 187 -1.48 9.35 19.06
CA LYS A 187 -2.07 9.21 20.40
C LYS A 187 -2.58 7.77 20.57
N PRO A 188 -2.44 7.16 21.76
CA PRO A 188 -3.00 5.84 22.02
C PRO A 188 -4.53 5.87 21.88
N LEU A 189 -5.13 4.69 21.68
CA LEU A 189 -6.58 4.55 21.64
C LEU A 189 -7.20 4.90 22.99
N THR A 190 -8.32 5.62 22.96
CA THR A 190 -9.04 6.04 24.15
C THR A 190 -10.53 5.71 24.06
N TYR A 191 -11.15 5.37 25.18
CA TYR A 191 -12.60 5.15 25.27
C TYR A 191 -13.08 5.31 26.73
N HIS A 192 -14.37 5.55 26.91
CA HIS A 192 -15.03 5.49 28.22
C HIS A 192 -15.52 4.08 28.49
N GLU A 193 -15.37 3.59 29.71
CA GLU A 193 -15.83 2.24 30.07
C GLU A 193 -17.32 2.05 29.75
N ARG A 194 -17.63 0.90 29.13
CA ARG A 194 -18.98 0.55 28.65
C ARG A 194 -19.63 1.63 27.77
N ASN A 195 -18.83 2.50 27.14
CA ASN A 195 -19.26 3.62 26.33
C ASN A 195 -20.13 4.67 27.07
N GLN A 196 -20.06 4.72 28.40
CA GLN A 196 -20.97 5.56 29.18
C GLN A 196 -20.40 6.97 29.43
N PRO A 197 -21.20 8.03 29.23
CA PRO A 197 -20.82 9.38 29.64
C PRO A 197 -20.54 9.43 31.15
N GLY A 198 -19.40 10.02 31.54
CA GLY A 198 -18.99 10.13 32.95
C GLY A 198 -18.32 8.88 33.54
N ALA A 199 -18.27 7.77 32.80
CA ALA A 199 -17.46 6.62 33.20
C ALA A 199 -15.95 6.91 33.06
N PRO A 200 -15.09 6.20 33.81
CA PRO A 200 -13.64 6.36 33.71
C PRO A 200 -13.15 6.27 32.25
N GLN A 201 -12.25 7.17 31.87
CA GLN A 201 -11.64 7.17 30.55
C GLN A 201 -10.37 6.32 30.56
N VAL A 202 -10.31 5.34 29.67
CA VAL A 202 -9.10 4.57 29.36
C VAL A 202 -8.31 5.33 28.29
N THR A 203 -7.02 5.58 28.53
CA THR A 203 -6.16 6.41 27.65
C THR A 203 -5.03 5.64 26.95
N ASN A 204 -4.89 4.34 27.23
CA ASN A 204 -3.94 3.41 26.58
C ASN A 204 -4.66 2.12 26.20
N GLY A 205 -5.79 2.26 25.50
CA GLY A 205 -6.69 1.15 25.17
C GLY A 205 -6.10 0.17 24.16
N GLN A 206 -6.44 -1.10 24.30
CA GLN A 206 -6.27 -2.08 23.23
C GLN A 206 -7.41 -1.94 22.21
N TYR A 207 -7.11 -2.19 20.93
CA TYR A 207 -8.09 -2.06 19.85
C TYR A 207 -9.31 -2.94 20.07
N GLY A 208 -9.12 -4.23 20.43
CA GLY A 208 -10.23 -5.15 20.67
C GLY A 208 -11.16 -4.71 21.81
N LEU A 209 -10.61 -4.11 22.87
CA LEU A 209 -11.38 -3.57 24.00
C LEU A 209 -12.12 -2.28 23.63
N GLN A 210 -11.51 -1.41 22.82
CA GLN A 210 -12.19 -0.23 22.29
C GLN A 210 -13.36 -0.66 21.39
N GLU A 211 -13.12 -1.60 20.46
CA GLU A 211 -14.15 -2.09 19.54
C GLU A 211 -15.29 -2.79 20.27
N SER A 212 -15.02 -3.59 21.31
CA SER A 212 -16.07 -4.19 22.13
C SER A 212 -16.85 -3.13 22.93
N THR A 213 -16.14 -2.14 23.47
CA THR A 213 -16.75 -1.05 24.23
C THR A 213 -17.68 -0.22 23.36
N PHE A 214 -17.28 0.10 22.13
CA PHE A 214 -18.09 0.87 21.19
C PHE A 214 -19.39 0.18 20.77
N GLN A 215 -19.58 -1.12 21.05
CA GLN A 215 -20.84 -1.81 20.82
C GLN A 215 -21.92 -1.46 21.85
N TYR A 216 -21.53 -0.98 23.04
CA TYR A 216 -22.48 -0.56 24.05
C TYR A 216 -23.22 0.70 23.59
N GLN A 217 -24.52 0.70 23.80
CA GLN A 217 -25.32 1.90 23.58
C GLN A 217 -25.04 2.94 24.67
N ARG A 218 -25.18 4.21 24.31
CA ARG A 218 -25.10 5.37 25.21
C ARG A 218 -26.23 6.35 24.91
N PRO A 219 -26.57 7.25 25.85
CA PRO A 219 -27.49 8.35 25.55
C PRO A 219 -27.00 9.15 24.34
N GLY A 220 -27.89 9.37 23.37
CA GLY A 220 -27.62 10.19 22.19
C GLY A 220 -27.69 11.68 22.52
N GLY A 221 -26.80 12.47 21.90
CA GLY A 221 -26.78 13.92 21.99
C GLY A 221 -27.29 14.61 20.72
N SER A 222 -27.43 15.93 20.77
CA SER A 222 -27.85 16.75 19.61
C SER A 222 -26.91 16.64 18.40
N GLY A 223 -25.65 16.25 18.63
CA GLY A 223 -24.66 16.00 17.59
C GLY A 223 -24.76 14.62 16.94
N ASP A 224 -25.52 13.69 17.51
CA ASP A 224 -25.68 12.34 16.98
C ASP A 224 -26.85 12.31 15.97
N PRO A 225 -26.64 11.76 14.76
CA PRO A 225 -27.67 11.75 13.73
C PRO A 225 -28.54 10.48 13.77
N ILE A 226 -29.67 10.52 13.05
CA ILE A 226 -30.51 9.36 12.76
C ILE A 226 -30.82 9.30 11.26
N GLU A 227 -30.69 8.12 10.64
CA GLU A 227 -31.05 7.90 9.25
C GLU A 227 -32.48 7.33 9.15
N LEU A 228 -33.37 8.04 8.45
CA LEU A 228 -34.74 7.59 8.18
C LEU A 228 -35.04 7.76 6.68
N GLY A 229 -35.41 6.65 6.01
CA GLY A 229 -35.75 6.67 4.58
C GLY A 229 -34.62 7.16 3.67
N GLY A 230 -33.35 6.87 4.03
CA GLY A 230 -32.17 7.31 3.29
C GLY A 230 -31.80 8.79 3.48
N ARG A 231 -32.44 9.49 4.43
CA ARG A 231 -32.11 10.87 4.79
C ARG A 231 -31.55 10.92 6.20
N LEU A 232 -30.51 11.73 6.38
CA LEU A 232 -29.85 11.95 7.67
C LEU A 232 -30.50 13.15 8.38
N TYR A 233 -30.94 12.95 9.62
CA TYR A 233 -31.50 13.99 10.47
C TYR A 233 -30.55 14.22 11.66
N SER A 234 -30.23 15.48 11.94
CA SER A 234 -29.36 15.91 13.06
C SER A 234 -30.12 16.85 13.99
N GLY A 235 -29.58 17.12 15.19
CA GLY A 235 -30.22 18.01 16.16
C GLY A 235 -31.35 17.35 16.95
N VAL A 236 -31.38 16.02 17.01
CA VAL A 236 -32.33 15.28 17.85
C VAL A 236 -32.02 15.60 19.31
N SER A 237 -33.00 16.18 20.02
CA SER A 237 -32.82 16.51 21.44
C SER A 237 -32.49 15.24 22.24
N SER A 238 -31.49 15.35 23.12
CA SER A 238 -31.21 14.30 24.10
C SER A 238 -32.46 14.08 24.96
N GLY A 239 -32.92 12.85 25.06
CA GLY A 239 -34.11 12.51 25.83
C GLY A 239 -34.23 11.01 26.10
N PRO A 240 -35.10 10.61 27.04
CA PRO A 240 -35.33 9.20 27.34
C PRO A 240 -35.70 8.42 26.07
N GLY A 241 -34.94 7.35 25.79
CA GLY A 241 -35.19 6.47 24.64
C GLY A 241 -34.39 6.81 23.36
N PHE A 242 -33.70 7.95 23.28
CA PHE A 242 -32.75 8.20 22.20
C PHE A 242 -31.36 7.70 22.59
N ASN A 243 -31.10 6.44 22.23
CA ASN A 243 -29.79 5.80 22.40
C ASN A 243 -29.07 5.68 21.07
N VAL A 244 -27.75 5.75 21.12
CA VAL A 244 -26.86 5.55 19.97
C VAL A 244 -25.73 4.61 20.34
N THR A 245 -24.99 4.13 19.36
CA THR A 245 -23.79 3.32 19.56
C THR A 245 -22.64 3.82 18.69
N ASP A 246 -21.41 3.68 19.18
CA ASP A 246 -20.19 4.08 18.45
C ASP A 246 -19.59 2.90 17.67
N ARG A 247 -20.36 1.84 17.43
CA ARG A 247 -19.91 0.58 16.81
C ARG A 247 -19.14 0.79 15.50
N MET A 248 -19.56 1.75 14.68
CA MET A 248 -18.93 2.10 13.41
C MET A 248 -18.08 3.37 13.45
N TYR A 249 -17.72 3.86 14.65
CA TYR A 249 -17.03 5.14 14.84
C TYR A 249 -15.77 5.29 13.99
N ASN A 250 -14.91 4.26 13.97
CA ASN A 250 -13.68 4.24 13.18
C ASN A 250 -13.84 3.56 11.81
N ARG A 251 -15.07 3.37 11.29
CA ARG A 251 -15.33 2.53 10.10
C ARG A 251 -16.05 3.28 8.98
N TYR A 252 -15.55 3.10 7.76
CA TYR A 252 -16.20 3.54 6.53
C TYR A 252 -16.06 2.49 5.43
N THR A 253 -16.93 2.57 4.44
CA THR A 253 -16.87 1.74 3.23
C THR A 253 -16.26 2.56 2.11
N ILE A 254 -15.36 1.94 1.34
CA ILE A 254 -14.85 2.52 0.10
C ILE A 254 -14.95 1.51 -1.05
N GLN A 255 -15.37 1.99 -2.21
CA GLN A 255 -15.35 1.24 -3.47
C GLN A 255 -14.48 1.98 -4.47
N THR A 256 -13.58 1.27 -5.14
CA THR A 256 -12.59 1.86 -6.05
C THR A 256 -12.50 1.05 -7.34
N PRO A 257 -13.41 1.27 -8.31
CA PRO A 257 -13.14 0.94 -9.70
C PRO A 257 -11.94 1.75 -10.21
N GLN A 258 -10.97 1.05 -10.80
CA GLN A 258 -9.69 1.62 -11.19
C GLN A 258 -9.14 0.98 -12.47
N LEU A 259 -8.53 1.79 -13.32
CA LEU A 259 -7.70 1.38 -14.43
C LEU A 259 -6.26 1.83 -14.18
N ASN A 260 -5.29 0.94 -14.38
CA ASN A 260 -3.87 1.28 -14.39
C ASN A 260 -3.29 0.94 -15.76
N PHE A 261 -2.45 1.83 -16.26
CA PHE A 261 -1.63 1.59 -17.44
C PHE A 261 -0.19 1.92 -17.06
N SER A 262 0.75 1.06 -17.41
CA SER A 262 2.16 1.35 -17.21
C SER A 262 3.02 0.77 -18.31
N THR A 263 4.15 1.44 -18.53
CA THR A 263 5.23 0.94 -19.36
C THR A 263 6.52 0.96 -18.58
N GLU A 264 7.35 -0.04 -18.81
CA GLU A 264 8.62 -0.22 -18.13
C GLU A 264 9.71 -0.44 -19.17
N ARG A 265 10.85 0.23 -19.00
CA ARG A 265 12.08 -0.05 -19.75
C ARG A 265 13.18 -0.45 -18.80
N SER A 266 13.80 -1.59 -19.10
CA SER A 266 14.96 -2.11 -18.39
C SER A 266 16.26 -1.63 -19.05
N PHE A 267 17.23 -1.23 -18.25
CA PHE A 267 18.59 -0.87 -18.61
C PHE A 267 19.58 -1.74 -17.82
N PHE A 268 20.84 -1.81 -18.28
CA PHE A 268 21.91 -2.56 -17.61
C PHE A 268 21.45 -3.96 -17.20
N HIS A 269 20.95 -4.73 -18.16
CA HIS A 269 20.48 -6.10 -17.93
C HIS A 269 19.32 -6.24 -16.94
N GLY A 270 18.54 -5.17 -16.71
CA GLY A 270 17.39 -5.17 -15.80
C GLY A 270 17.70 -4.60 -14.42
N THR A 271 18.97 -4.29 -14.13
CA THR A 271 19.36 -3.69 -12.86
C THR A 271 18.72 -2.33 -12.66
N VAL A 272 18.57 -1.53 -13.73
CA VAL A 272 17.86 -0.25 -13.65
C VAL A 272 16.57 -0.34 -14.45
N ARG A 273 15.44 0.05 -13.85
CA ARG A 273 14.15 0.09 -14.55
C ARG A 273 13.55 1.48 -14.45
N LEU A 274 13.13 2.02 -15.58
CA LEU A 274 12.30 3.21 -15.66
C LEU A 274 10.86 2.78 -15.89
N VAL A 275 9.95 3.21 -15.01
CA VAL A 275 8.52 2.93 -15.08
C VAL A 275 7.78 4.24 -15.28
N ALA A 276 6.84 4.28 -16.21
CA ALA A 276 5.90 5.39 -16.37
C ALA A 276 4.48 4.83 -16.46
N GLY A 277 3.48 5.55 -15.97
CA GLY A 277 2.11 5.07 -16.02
C GLY A 277 1.05 6.09 -15.69
N PHE A 278 -0.19 5.65 -15.81
CA PHE A 278 -1.40 6.39 -15.46
C PHE A 278 -2.31 5.52 -14.61
N ARG A 279 -2.94 6.11 -13.61
CA ARG A 279 -4.06 5.54 -12.86
C ARG A 279 -5.29 6.39 -13.11
N LEU A 280 -6.42 5.76 -13.42
CA LEU A 280 -7.73 6.39 -13.45
C LEU A 280 -8.60 5.68 -12.42
N SER A 281 -9.25 6.41 -11.51
CA SER A 281 -10.08 5.77 -10.48
C SER A 281 -11.24 6.65 -10.07
N ASN A 282 -12.36 6.01 -9.74
CA ASN A 282 -13.49 6.66 -9.07
C ASN A 282 -13.59 6.08 -7.66
N ASN A 283 -13.43 6.92 -6.64
CA ASN A 283 -13.43 6.49 -5.25
C ASN A 283 -14.78 6.84 -4.65
N ILE A 284 -15.55 5.85 -4.23
CA ILE A 284 -16.91 6.02 -3.70
C ILE A 284 -16.87 5.71 -2.20
N VAL A 285 -17.17 6.71 -1.37
CA VAL A 285 -17.11 6.61 0.08
C VAL A 285 -18.52 6.56 0.66
N HIS A 286 -18.76 5.62 1.56
CA HIS A 286 -19.99 5.56 2.35
C HIS A 286 -19.67 5.53 3.84
N VAL A 287 -20.35 6.40 4.58
CA VAL A 287 -20.29 6.46 6.04
C VAL A 287 -21.48 5.74 6.68
N ASN A 288 -21.40 5.56 8.00
CA ASN A 288 -22.38 4.81 8.79
C ASN A 288 -23.19 5.70 9.76
N ASP A 289 -23.02 7.01 9.73
CA ASP A 289 -23.72 7.97 10.58
C ASP A 289 -25.25 7.77 10.52
N GLY A 290 -25.88 7.62 11.69
CA GLY A 290 -27.34 7.50 11.84
C GLY A 290 -27.93 6.17 11.40
N LYS A 291 -27.16 5.28 10.76
CA LYS A 291 -27.65 3.96 10.35
C LYS A 291 -27.93 3.09 11.56
N PHE A 292 -29.05 2.38 11.53
CA PHE A 292 -29.37 1.42 12.57
C PHE A 292 -28.40 0.23 12.52
N VAL A 293 -27.68 0.03 13.62
CA VAL A 293 -26.71 -1.05 13.79
C VAL A 293 -26.95 -1.77 15.11
N LYS A 294 -26.48 -3.02 15.19
CA LYS A 294 -26.58 -3.81 16.42
C LYS A 294 -25.82 -3.15 17.56
N SER A 295 -26.41 -3.14 18.74
CA SER A 295 -25.86 -2.59 19.98
C SER A 295 -26.10 -3.51 21.16
N VAL A 296 -25.37 -3.26 22.25
CA VAL A 296 -25.42 -4.01 23.49
C VAL A 296 -25.86 -3.09 24.63
N ASP A 297 -26.75 -3.58 25.49
CA ASP A 297 -27.17 -2.92 26.72
C ASP A 297 -25.97 -2.76 27.68
N PRO A 298 -25.62 -1.54 28.12
CA PRO A 298 -24.47 -1.32 28.98
C PRO A 298 -24.66 -1.83 30.42
N ILE A 299 -25.87 -2.10 30.89
CA ILE A 299 -26.18 -2.46 32.27
C ILE A 299 -26.61 -3.92 32.37
N PHE A 300 -27.54 -4.35 31.52
CA PHE A 300 -28.25 -5.63 31.66
C PHE A 300 -27.80 -6.71 30.66
N GLU A 301 -26.64 -6.53 30.03
CA GLU A 301 -26.04 -7.49 29.09
C GLU A 301 -26.12 -8.94 29.61
N GLY A 302 -26.66 -9.85 28.79
CA GLY A 302 -26.77 -11.28 29.15
C GLY A 302 -27.90 -11.62 30.12
N THR A 303 -28.71 -10.64 30.54
CA THR A 303 -29.89 -10.86 31.39
C THR A 303 -31.20 -10.71 30.61
N PRO A 304 -32.33 -11.24 31.11
CA PRO A 304 -33.65 -11.02 30.51
C PRO A 304 -34.10 -9.55 30.46
N LEU A 305 -33.43 -8.65 31.18
CA LEU A 305 -33.72 -7.21 31.22
C LEU A 305 -32.95 -6.40 30.16
N SER A 306 -32.07 -7.06 29.38
CA SER A 306 -31.29 -6.40 28.32
C SER A 306 -32.20 -5.79 27.25
N ASN A 307 -32.03 -4.49 27.00
CA ASN A 307 -32.65 -3.81 25.86
C ASN A 307 -31.75 -3.77 24.60
N SER A 308 -30.72 -4.63 24.54
CA SER A 308 -29.84 -4.77 23.36
C SER A 308 -30.67 -4.93 22.07
N GLY A 309 -30.29 -4.23 21.01
CA GLY A 309 -31.10 -4.18 19.80
C GLY A 309 -30.43 -3.39 18.68
N GLN A 310 -31.22 -2.82 17.80
CA GLN A 310 -30.72 -1.89 16.79
C GLN A 310 -30.98 -0.45 17.24
N VAL A 311 -29.92 0.36 17.25
CA VAL A 311 -29.98 1.79 17.52
C VAL A 311 -29.18 2.53 16.44
N PRO A 312 -29.43 3.83 16.21
CA PRO A 312 -28.62 4.63 15.29
C PRO A 312 -27.15 4.61 15.69
N ASN A 313 -26.27 4.47 14.70
CA ASN A 313 -24.84 4.70 14.91
C ASN A 313 -24.60 6.20 15.12
N ALA A 314 -23.81 6.52 16.12
CA ALA A 314 -23.35 7.87 16.38
C ALA A 314 -22.56 8.46 15.21
N LYS A 315 -22.19 9.74 15.33
CA LYS A 315 -21.33 10.39 14.34
C LYS A 315 -20.00 9.63 14.21
N THR A 316 -19.58 9.33 12.99
CA THR A 316 -18.31 8.64 12.75
C THR A 316 -17.13 9.59 12.87
N LYS A 317 -15.94 9.04 13.14
CA LYS A 317 -14.70 9.82 13.21
C LYS A 317 -14.38 10.53 11.90
N LEU A 318 -14.74 9.90 10.78
CA LEU A 318 -14.56 10.48 9.46
C LEU A 318 -15.43 11.74 9.28
N THR A 319 -16.69 11.67 9.70
CA THR A 319 -17.64 12.80 9.66
C THR A 319 -17.20 13.94 10.57
N GLU A 320 -16.77 13.64 11.80
CA GLU A 320 -16.22 14.66 12.71
C GLU A 320 -15.06 15.43 12.07
N ASP A 321 -14.12 14.73 11.45
CA ASP A 321 -12.95 15.37 10.85
C ASP A 321 -13.31 16.11 9.55
N ALA A 322 -14.33 15.65 8.81
CA ALA A 322 -14.87 16.35 7.64
C ALA A 322 -15.55 17.67 8.03
N GLU A 323 -16.44 17.65 9.02
CA GLU A 323 -17.13 18.84 9.53
C GLU A 323 -16.14 19.84 10.16
N ALA A 324 -15.07 19.34 10.78
CA ALA A 324 -13.99 20.16 11.31
C ALA A 324 -13.03 20.71 10.23
N GLY A 325 -13.25 20.40 8.94
CA GLY A 325 -12.42 20.85 7.83
C GLY A 325 -11.00 20.28 7.81
N LYS A 326 -10.77 19.14 8.47
CA LYS A 326 -9.43 18.51 8.57
C LYS A 326 -9.09 17.63 7.37
N ILE A 327 -10.10 17.22 6.60
CA ILE A 327 -9.94 16.28 5.49
C ILE A 327 -10.65 16.74 4.22
N LEU A 328 -10.18 16.20 3.09
CA LEU A 328 -10.79 16.35 1.77
C LEU A 328 -11.28 14.99 1.28
N GLY A 329 -12.25 14.99 0.36
CA GLY A 329 -12.73 13.76 -0.29
C GLY A 329 -13.73 12.94 0.53
N TYR A 330 -14.41 13.55 1.49
CA TYR A 330 -15.46 12.89 2.29
C TYR A 330 -16.55 12.21 1.44
N HIS A 331 -16.91 12.82 0.31
CA HIS A 331 -17.88 12.27 -0.66
C HIS A 331 -17.25 11.39 -1.75
N GLY A 332 -15.95 11.07 -1.64
CA GLY A 332 -15.23 10.40 -2.71
C GLY A 332 -14.85 11.36 -3.85
N GLY A 333 -14.65 10.79 -5.04
CA GLY A 333 -14.34 11.53 -6.28
C GLY A 333 -13.34 10.81 -7.19
N PHE A 334 -13.14 11.40 -8.37
CA PHE A 334 -12.18 10.91 -9.37
C PHE A 334 -10.74 11.25 -8.98
N VAL A 335 -9.92 10.22 -8.86
CA VAL A 335 -8.47 10.34 -8.64
C VAL A 335 -7.75 9.76 -9.85
N ASN A 336 -7.30 10.66 -10.72
CA ASN A 336 -6.53 10.33 -11.91
C ASN A 336 -5.11 10.82 -11.72
N THR A 337 -4.13 9.96 -11.92
CA THR A 337 -2.73 10.28 -11.66
C THR A 337 -1.80 9.85 -12.77
N ALA A 338 -0.79 10.67 -13.04
CA ALA A 338 0.39 10.30 -13.81
C ALA A 338 1.50 9.85 -12.85
N LYS A 339 2.28 8.85 -13.26
CA LYS A 339 3.23 8.12 -12.42
C LYS A 339 4.56 7.96 -13.13
N ILE A 340 5.66 8.17 -12.41
CA ILE A 340 7.01 7.86 -12.88
C ILE A 340 7.84 7.26 -11.75
N GLY A 341 8.55 6.18 -12.02
CA GLY A 341 9.35 5.44 -11.05
C GLY A 341 10.70 5.06 -11.61
N LEU A 342 11.73 5.12 -10.77
CA LEU A 342 13.05 4.60 -11.06
C LEU A 342 13.35 3.49 -10.06
N VAL A 343 13.85 2.37 -10.56
CA VAL A 343 14.19 1.19 -9.76
C VAL A 343 15.64 0.83 -10.00
N TYR A 344 16.34 0.46 -8.93
CA TYR A 344 17.63 -0.20 -8.94
C TYR A 344 17.51 -1.54 -8.21
N ASP A 345 17.75 -2.65 -8.89
CA ASP A 345 17.49 -4.00 -8.38
C ASP A 345 18.65 -4.94 -8.70
N THR A 346 19.30 -5.42 -7.64
CA THR A 346 20.41 -6.38 -7.72
C THR A 346 20.11 -7.64 -6.93
N ARG A 347 18.85 -7.89 -6.59
CA ARG A 347 18.47 -9.11 -5.87
C ARG A 347 18.77 -10.34 -6.73
N ASP A 348 19.24 -11.38 -6.07
CA ASP A 348 19.55 -12.66 -6.71
C ASP A 348 18.30 -13.38 -7.22
N PHE A 349 17.24 -13.43 -6.42
CA PHE A 349 15.96 -14.05 -6.79
C PHE A 349 14.77 -13.27 -6.21
N GLU A 350 14.05 -12.53 -7.06
CA GLU A 350 12.98 -11.60 -6.63
C GLU A 350 11.90 -12.21 -5.70
N PRO A 351 11.37 -13.43 -5.92
CA PRO A 351 10.36 -14.01 -5.04
C PRO A 351 10.88 -14.40 -3.64
N ASP A 352 12.16 -14.75 -3.52
CA ASP A 352 12.77 -15.20 -2.27
C ASP A 352 14.28 -14.85 -2.20
N PRO A 353 14.62 -13.55 -2.01
CA PRO A 353 16.01 -13.10 -2.14
C PRO A 353 16.87 -13.56 -0.95
N ASN A 354 18.09 -14.01 -1.24
CA ASN A 354 19.10 -14.29 -0.21
C ASN A 354 20.14 -13.17 -0.10
N SER A 355 20.31 -12.40 -1.16
CA SER A 355 21.29 -11.31 -1.25
C SER A 355 20.86 -10.23 -2.24
N GLY A 356 21.41 -9.03 -2.04
CA GLY A 356 21.24 -7.90 -2.95
C GLY A 356 20.36 -6.80 -2.40
N VAL A 357 20.11 -5.80 -3.25
CA VAL A 357 19.44 -4.56 -2.87
C VAL A 357 18.36 -4.25 -3.89
N PHE A 358 17.22 -3.77 -3.40
CA PHE A 358 16.18 -3.14 -4.20
C PHE A 358 15.98 -1.72 -3.71
N LEU A 359 16.14 -0.73 -4.58
CA LEU A 359 15.85 0.68 -4.31
C LEU A 359 14.84 1.16 -5.34
N GLU A 360 13.83 1.89 -4.89
CA GLU A 360 12.91 2.59 -5.77
C GLU A 360 12.66 4.02 -5.30
N GLY A 361 12.52 4.90 -6.27
CA GLY A 361 12.02 6.26 -6.09
C GLY A 361 10.86 6.48 -7.05
N THR A 362 9.70 6.85 -6.52
CA THR A 362 8.49 7.06 -7.31
C THR A 362 7.89 8.45 -7.08
N TYR A 363 7.27 8.95 -8.13
CA TYR A 363 6.54 10.20 -8.15
C TYR A 363 5.16 9.97 -8.77
N GLU A 364 4.14 10.52 -8.13
CA GLU A 364 2.76 10.47 -8.59
C GLU A 364 2.15 11.88 -8.56
N LYS A 365 1.45 12.28 -9.63
CA LYS A 365 0.78 13.58 -9.73
C LYS A 365 -0.68 13.41 -10.09
N ALA A 366 -1.57 13.92 -9.26
CA ALA A 366 -2.97 14.16 -9.59
C ALA A 366 -3.15 15.62 -10.03
N SER A 367 -3.96 15.86 -11.06
CA SER A 367 -4.30 17.22 -11.48
C SER A 367 -5.66 17.25 -12.17
N LYS A 368 -6.31 18.43 -12.10
CA LYS A 368 -7.55 18.70 -12.83
C LYS A 368 -7.37 18.60 -14.34
N THR A 369 -6.17 18.83 -14.87
CA THR A 369 -5.88 18.69 -16.31
C THR A 369 -5.99 17.26 -16.84
N ILE A 370 -5.87 16.26 -15.96
CA ILE A 370 -6.09 14.84 -16.26
C ILE A 370 -7.41 14.35 -15.69
N ALA A 371 -8.39 15.26 -15.55
CA ALA A 371 -9.75 14.99 -15.07
C ALA A 371 -9.82 14.38 -13.65
N SER A 372 -8.87 14.72 -12.77
CA SER A 372 -9.01 14.43 -11.34
C SER A 372 -9.74 15.55 -10.63
N ASP A 373 -10.57 15.22 -9.63
CA ASP A 373 -11.22 16.21 -8.76
C ASP A 373 -10.20 16.89 -7.82
N PHE A 374 -9.05 16.25 -7.62
CA PHE A 374 -8.01 16.66 -6.67
C PHE A 374 -6.72 17.09 -7.39
N ASP A 375 -5.95 17.96 -6.73
CA ASP A 375 -4.65 18.43 -7.23
C ASP A 375 -3.60 18.23 -6.13
N PHE A 376 -2.85 17.14 -6.25
CA PHE A 376 -1.86 16.74 -5.29
C PHE A 376 -0.69 16.02 -5.97
N GLN A 377 0.38 15.81 -5.23
CA GLN A 377 1.51 14.99 -5.67
C GLN A 377 2.02 14.14 -4.52
N LYS A 378 2.67 13.03 -4.87
CA LYS A 378 3.29 12.13 -3.90
C LYS A 378 4.69 11.78 -4.33
N TYR A 379 5.57 11.71 -3.34
CA TYR A 379 6.95 11.24 -3.48
C TYR A 379 7.11 10.04 -2.57
N PHE A 380 7.73 8.97 -3.06
CA PHE A 380 7.98 7.79 -2.24
C PHE A 380 9.35 7.22 -2.55
N GLY A 381 10.14 6.99 -1.50
CA GLY A 381 11.40 6.26 -1.55
C GLY A 381 11.26 4.97 -0.78
N HIS A 382 11.76 3.86 -1.33
CA HIS A 382 11.64 2.55 -0.72
C HIS A 382 12.87 1.70 -1.03
N ALA A 383 13.42 1.09 0.02
CA ALA A 383 14.65 0.32 -0.03
C ALA A 383 14.44 -1.03 0.65
N LYS A 384 15.00 -2.09 0.07
CA LYS A 384 15.07 -3.44 0.64
C LYS A 384 16.50 -3.94 0.54
N PHE A 385 17.01 -4.54 1.61
CA PHE A 385 18.37 -5.08 1.68
C PHE A 385 18.31 -6.53 2.16
N PHE A 386 19.05 -7.40 1.48
CA PHE A 386 19.14 -8.82 1.80
C PHE A 386 20.62 -9.21 1.93
N TYR A 387 20.96 -9.87 3.03
CA TYR A 387 22.31 -10.33 3.30
C TYR A 387 22.30 -11.69 3.99
N SER A 388 23.10 -12.63 3.46
CA SER A 388 23.29 -13.96 4.04
C SER A 388 24.67 -14.05 4.70
N PRO A 389 24.78 -13.93 6.04
CA PRO A 389 26.09 -13.85 6.72
C PRO A 389 26.90 -15.15 6.70
N PHE A 390 26.22 -16.31 6.69
CA PHE A 390 26.87 -17.61 6.87
C PHE A 390 26.40 -18.64 5.82
N PRO A 391 26.60 -18.38 4.52
CA PRO A 391 26.07 -19.22 3.44
C PRO A 391 26.71 -20.62 3.37
N LYS A 392 27.85 -20.82 4.05
CA LYS A 392 28.52 -22.13 4.14
C LYS A 392 28.03 -22.98 5.32
N THR A 393 27.46 -22.36 6.33
CA THR A 393 27.04 -23.03 7.58
C THR A 393 25.54 -23.31 7.57
N PHE A 394 24.74 -22.40 7.03
CA PHE A 394 23.30 -22.55 6.91
C PHE A 394 22.91 -22.59 5.45
N GLU A 395 22.03 -23.53 5.09
CA GLU A 395 21.47 -23.58 3.73
C GLU A 395 20.75 -22.28 3.37
N LYS A 396 20.11 -21.63 4.36
CA LYS A 396 19.58 -20.27 4.23
C LYS A 396 19.41 -19.60 5.58
N LEU A 397 20.12 -18.49 5.77
CA LEU A 397 19.96 -17.56 6.88
C LEU A 397 20.11 -16.15 6.33
N VAL A 398 19.01 -15.40 6.24
CA VAL A 398 18.98 -14.09 5.57
C VAL A 398 18.57 -13.01 6.57
N LEU A 399 19.40 -11.98 6.69
CA LEU A 399 19.03 -10.70 7.28
C LEU A 399 18.35 -9.88 6.19
N ALA A 400 17.03 -9.73 6.30
CA ALA A 400 16.21 -8.96 5.38
C ALA A 400 15.75 -7.68 6.07
N SER A 401 15.91 -6.53 5.41
CA SER A 401 15.41 -5.26 5.93
C SER A 401 14.71 -4.47 4.83
N ARG A 402 13.73 -3.67 5.23
CA ARG A 402 12.98 -2.79 4.35
C ARG A 402 12.73 -1.45 5.02
N PHE A 403 12.82 -0.36 4.28
CA PHE A 403 12.58 0.99 4.74
C PHE A 403 11.82 1.77 3.67
N GLY A 404 10.85 2.59 4.07
CA GLY A 404 10.15 3.46 3.13
C GLY A 404 9.82 4.81 3.76
N PHE A 405 9.82 5.85 2.93
CA PHE A 405 9.43 7.20 3.32
C PHE A 405 8.62 7.85 2.19
N GLY A 406 7.42 8.30 2.52
CA GLY A 406 6.49 8.92 1.59
C GLY A 406 6.04 10.30 2.04
N ILE A 407 5.84 11.21 1.09
CA ILE A 407 5.30 12.55 1.31
C ILE A 407 4.15 12.76 0.32
N SER A 408 3.01 13.23 0.80
CA SER A 408 1.86 13.62 -0.02
C SER A 408 1.58 15.12 0.14
N ASP A 409 1.53 15.87 -0.96
CA ASP A 409 1.43 17.34 -0.94
C ASP A 409 0.29 17.87 -1.80
N GLY A 410 -0.33 18.96 -1.35
CA GLY A 410 -1.46 19.62 -2.02
C GLY A 410 -2.81 19.17 -1.49
N ASN A 411 -3.81 19.16 -2.35
CA ASN A 411 -5.20 18.84 -2.00
C ASN A 411 -5.42 17.32 -2.01
N VAL A 412 -4.75 16.60 -1.12
CA VAL A 412 -4.81 15.14 -1.02
C VAL A 412 -6.12 14.72 -0.32
N PRO A 413 -6.99 13.90 -0.93
CA PRO A 413 -8.14 13.35 -0.24
C PRO A 413 -7.72 12.34 0.84
N PHE A 414 -8.51 12.18 1.89
CA PHE A 414 -8.11 11.41 3.08
C PHE A 414 -7.72 9.96 2.77
N PHE A 415 -8.47 9.32 1.87
CA PHE A 415 -8.27 7.94 1.44
C PHE A 415 -7.03 7.76 0.55
N GLU A 416 -6.39 8.83 0.10
CA GLU A 416 -5.15 8.75 -0.66
C GLU A 416 -3.91 8.82 0.23
N TYR A 417 -3.97 9.39 1.44
CA TYR A 417 -2.80 9.39 2.34
C TYR A 417 -2.34 7.98 2.71
N ARG A 418 -3.25 7.00 2.73
CA ARG A 418 -2.93 5.59 2.98
C ARG A 418 -2.23 4.89 1.80
N ASN A 419 -2.10 5.50 0.63
CA ASN A 419 -1.61 4.82 -0.58
C ASN A 419 -0.31 5.46 -1.07
N LEU A 420 0.80 4.72 -1.00
CA LEU A 420 2.09 5.08 -1.57
C LEU A 420 2.41 4.12 -2.71
N TRP A 421 2.46 4.64 -3.94
CA TRP A 421 2.70 3.82 -5.12
C TRP A 421 4.16 3.34 -5.19
N GLY A 422 4.38 2.03 -5.08
CA GLY A 422 5.63 1.35 -5.43
C GLY A 422 5.53 0.63 -6.77
N THR A 423 6.67 0.37 -7.40
CA THR A 423 6.73 -0.25 -8.74
C THR A 423 6.43 -1.75 -8.72
N GLU A 424 6.71 -2.43 -7.61
CA GLU A 424 6.31 -3.82 -7.38
C GLU A 424 4.88 -3.90 -6.85
N ASN A 425 4.55 -3.09 -5.84
CA ASN A 425 3.26 -3.07 -5.16
C ASN A 425 3.00 -1.69 -4.53
N THR A 426 1.74 -1.32 -4.38
CA THR A 426 1.36 -0.16 -3.54
C THR A 426 1.57 -0.49 -2.07
N VAL A 427 2.21 0.41 -1.33
CA VAL A 427 2.36 0.34 0.12
C VAL A 427 1.19 1.09 0.77
N SER A 428 0.43 0.39 1.62
CA SER A 428 -0.67 0.96 2.39
C SER A 428 -0.18 1.81 3.58
N GLY A 429 -1.10 2.44 4.31
CA GLY A 429 -0.81 3.23 5.52
C GLY A 429 -0.13 2.40 6.60
N LEU A 430 0.37 3.07 7.64
CA LEU A 430 1.11 2.38 8.70
C LEU A 430 0.14 1.56 9.56
N GLY A 431 0.36 0.25 9.58
CA GLY A 431 -0.52 -0.75 10.18
C GLY A 431 -0.83 -1.88 9.21
N GLY A 432 -1.17 -3.05 9.73
CA GLY A 432 -1.50 -4.24 8.95
C GLY A 432 -0.28 -5.00 8.43
N LEU A 433 -0.52 -5.97 7.56
CA LEU A 433 0.45 -7.00 7.17
C LEU A 433 1.79 -6.45 6.62
N ARG A 434 1.75 -5.32 5.91
CA ARG A 434 2.86 -4.87 5.04
C ARG A 434 3.71 -3.73 5.61
N THR A 435 3.37 -3.16 6.76
CA THR A 435 4.09 -2.00 7.33
C THR A 435 4.34 -2.12 8.83
N LEU A 436 3.27 -2.20 9.64
CA LEU A 436 3.34 -2.34 11.11
C LEU A 436 2.39 -3.45 11.56
N ARG A 437 2.86 -4.71 11.58
CA ARG A 437 1.99 -5.90 11.69
C ARG A 437 1.21 -5.99 13.00
N GLY A 438 1.68 -5.40 14.10
CA GLY A 438 0.95 -5.42 15.37
C GLY A 438 -0.09 -4.32 15.53
N TYR A 439 -0.24 -3.40 14.58
CA TYR A 439 -1.28 -2.37 14.59
C TYR A 439 -2.31 -2.63 13.48
N LYS A 440 -3.57 -2.25 13.69
CA LYS A 440 -4.62 -2.40 12.66
C LYS A 440 -4.23 -1.66 11.37
N GLN A 441 -4.73 -2.15 10.24
CA GLN A 441 -4.51 -1.54 8.93
C GLN A 441 -4.86 -0.04 8.97
N ASP A 442 -3.95 0.80 8.49
CA ASP A 442 -4.08 2.27 8.45
C ASP A 442 -4.29 2.94 9.81
N ARG A 443 -3.78 2.33 10.88
CA ARG A 443 -3.83 2.92 12.22
C ARG A 443 -3.16 4.29 12.30
N PHE A 444 -2.07 4.48 11.55
CA PHE A 444 -1.39 5.77 11.42
C PHE A 444 -1.26 6.13 9.95
N VAL A 445 -1.90 7.23 9.56
CA VAL A 445 -1.89 7.78 8.21
C VAL A 445 -1.63 9.27 8.31
N GLY A 446 -0.81 9.82 7.43
CA GLY A 446 -0.44 11.23 7.50
C GLY A 446 0.19 11.75 6.22
N ARG A 447 0.46 13.05 6.21
CA ARG A 447 1.08 13.75 5.08
C ARG A 447 2.45 13.17 4.73
N ALA A 448 3.30 13.04 5.74
CA ALA A 448 4.56 12.31 5.64
C ALA A 448 4.47 11.03 6.47
N MET A 449 4.98 9.92 5.92
CA MET A 449 4.96 8.61 6.58
C MET A 449 6.29 7.90 6.36
N GLY A 450 6.83 7.32 7.42
CA GLY A 450 8.08 6.57 7.38
C GLY A 450 7.89 5.25 8.11
N PHE A 451 8.47 4.19 7.58
CA PHE A 451 8.42 2.87 8.18
C PHE A 451 9.67 2.06 7.89
N GLY A 452 9.90 1.05 8.71
CA GLY A 452 10.88 0.02 8.44
C GLY A 452 10.51 -1.32 9.08
N THR A 453 11.07 -2.38 8.50
CA THR A 453 10.88 -3.75 8.94
C THR A 453 12.24 -4.46 8.88
N LEU A 454 12.56 -5.18 9.95
CA LEU A 454 13.70 -6.10 10.01
C LEU A 454 13.18 -7.52 10.18
N GLU A 455 13.69 -8.46 9.40
CA GLU A 455 13.38 -9.90 9.44
C GLU A 455 14.68 -10.72 9.44
N LEU A 456 14.76 -11.73 10.31
CA LEU A 456 15.77 -12.78 10.22
C LEU A 456 15.10 -14.04 9.66
N ARG A 457 15.37 -14.39 8.41
CA ARG A 457 14.74 -15.53 7.72
C ARG A 457 15.65 -16.75 7.78
N TRP A 458 15.31 -17.73 8.60
CA TRP A 458 16.11 -18.95 8.79
C TRP A 458 15.37 -20.17 8.27
N LYS A 459 15.92 -20.85 7.26
CA LYS A 459 15.47 -22.18 6.83
C LYS A 459 16.00 -23.21 7.82
N PHE A 460 15.10 -23.86 8.57
CA PHE A 460 15.46 -24.85 9.57
C PHE A 460 15.16 -26.30 9.14
N TRP A 461 14.32 -26.49 8.12
CA TRP A 461 13.96 -27.82 7.61
C TRP A 461 13.61 -27.73 6.11
N SER A 462 14.01 -28.72 5.30
CA SER A 462 13.35 -29.03 4.01
C SER A 462 13.03 -30.50 3.83
N PHE A 463 11.99 -30.80 3.07
CA PHE A 463 11.54 -32.16 2.76
C PHE A 463 10.88 -32.21 1.38
N SER A 464 10.85 -33.40 0.77
CA SER A 464 10.18 -33.61 -0.52
C SER A 464 9.10 -34.68 -0.36
N VAL A 465 7.90 -34.42 -0.88
CA VAL A 465 6.76 -35.35 -0.82
C VAL A 465 6.04 -35.31 -2.17
N GLY A 466 5.83 -36.47 -2.79
CA GLY A 466 5.07 -36.57 -4.04
C GLY A 466 5.71 -35.86 -5.26
N GLY A 467 7.04 -35.71 -5.28
CA GLY A 467 7.75 -34.96 -6.33
C GLY A 467 7.83 -33.45 -6.10
N GLU A 468 7.15 -32.95 -5.06
CA GLU A 468 7.13 -31.55 -4.66
C GLU A 468 8.17 -31.29 -3.57
N TYR A 469 8.81 -30.11 -3.60
CA TYR A 469 9.81 -29.69 -2.61
C TYR A 469 9.25 -28.63 -1.67
N PHE A 470 9.42 -28.85 -0.36
CA PHE A 470 8.99 -27.94 0.69
C PHE A 470 10.17 -27.52 1.58
N ALA A 471 10.18 -26.25 1.98
CA ALA A 471 11.12 -25.72 2.97
C ALA A 471 10.40 -24.88 4.02
N LEU A 472 10.71 -25.14 5.29
CA LEU A 472 10.18 -24.42 6.43
C LEU A 472 11.17 -23.36 6.88
N ASN A 473 10.70 -22.12 7.01
CA ASN A 473 11.52 -21.01 7.52
C ASN A 473 10.87 -20.38 8.76
N LEU A 474 11.71 -20.06 9.74
CA LEU A 474 11.35 -19.27 10.90
C LEU A 474 11.77 -17.80 10.67
N VAL A 475 10.89 -16.86 10.99
CA VAL A 475 11.08 -15.43 10.68
C VAL A 475 10.71 -14.55 11.88
N PRO A 476 11.56 -14.41 12.91
CA PRO A 476 11.38 -13.33 13.88
C PRO A 476 11.54 -11.97 13.20
N PHE A 477 10.73 -11.01 13.61
CA PHE A 477 10.69 -9.70 12.98
C PHE A 477 10.42 -8.55 13.95
N TRP A 478 10.82 -7.36 13.52
CA TRP A 478 10.56 -6.09 14.20
C TRP A 478 10.16 -5.02 13.17
N ASP A 479 9.02 -4.40 13.40
CA ASP A 479 8.46 -3.33 12.58
C ASP A 479 8.47 -2.02 13.36
N PHE A 480 8.73 -0.91 12.67
CA PHE A 480 8.64 0.42 13.25
C PHE A 480 8.13 1.44 12.22
N GLY A 481 7.47 2.48 12.69
CA GLY A 481 6.97 3.52 11.81
C GLY A 481 6.42 4.73 12.53
N ARG A 482 6.33 5.84 11.78
CA ARG A 482 5.85 7.13 12.26
C ARG A 482 5.25 7.95 11.14
N VAL A 483 4.30 8.81 11.50
CA VAL A 483 3.74 9.83 10.61
C VAL A 483 4.10 11.23 11.11
N TRP A 484 4.21 12.18 10.20
CA TRP A 484 4.46 13.59 10.49
C TRP A 484 3.50 14.49 9.70
N ASN A 485 3.12 15.62 10.32
CA ASN A 485 2.40 16.68 9.62
C ASN A 485 3.36 17.51 8.74
N ASP A 486 4.61 17.62 9.18
CA ASP A 486 5.69 18.38 8.56
C ASP A 486 6.93 17.48 8.46
N GLU A 487 7.33 17.17 7.23
CA GLU A 487 8.47 16.33 6.88
C GLU A 487 9.79 16.91 7.38
N HIS A 488 9.89 18.24 7.57
CA HIS A 488 11.08 18.87 8.12
C HIS A 488 11.30 18.57 9.60
N LYS A 489 10.27 18.03 10.28
CA LYS A 489 10.33 17.55 11.67
C LYS A 489 10.55 16.04 11.76
N ALA A 490 10.89 15.38 10.63
CA ALA A 490 11.31 14.00 10.66
C ALA A 490 12.52 13.83 11.59
N GLY A 491 12.42 12.87 12.51
CA GLY A 491 13.41 12.63 13.57
C GLY A 491 13.30 11.20 14.06
N LEU A 492 14.02 10.85 15.13
CA LEU A 492 14.15 9.47 15.64
C LEU A 492 13.24 9.16 16.86
N THR A 493 12.38 10.10 17.27
CA THR A 493 11.55 9.98 18.47
C THR A 493 10.12 9.52 18.15
N ASP A 494 9.42 8.97 19.15
CA ASP A 494 7.99 8.68 19.12
C ASP A 494 7.54 7.76 17.96
N TYR A 495 8.38 6.80 17.60
CA TYR A 495 8.01 5.72 16.68
C TYR A 495 7.05 4.74 17.34
N LYS A 496 6.22 4.13 16.51
CA LYS A 496 5.37 2.99 16.88
C LYS A 496 6.09 1.72 16.48
N TYR A 497 6.03 0.73 17.36
CA TYR A 497 6.80 -0.50 17.23
C TYR A 497 5.90 -1.72 17.32
N SER A 498 6.23 -2.74 16.55
CA SER A 498 5.65 -4.07 16.66
C SER A 498 6.73 -5.12 16.49
N GLN A 499 6.55 -6.27 17.11
CA GLN A 499 7.45 -7.41 16.96
C GLN A 499 6.64 -8.69 16.87
N GLY A 500 7.23 -9.73 16.32
CA GLY A 500 6.53 -10.99 16.16
C GLY A 500 7.38 -12.11 15.61
N LEU A 501 6.70 -13.22 15.31
CA LEU A 501 7.28 -14.43 14.78
C LEU A 501 6.46 -14.92 13.60
N GLY A 502 7.17 -15.21 12.52
CA GLY A 502 6.61 -15.75 11.29
C GLY A 502 7.06 -17.18 11.03
N LEU A 503 6.17 -17.99 10.46
CA LEU A 503 6.49 -19.25 9.83
C LEU A 503 6.27 -19.10 8.32
N ARG A 504 7.19 -19.64 7.51
CA ARG A 504 7.06 -19.69 6.05
C ARG A 504 7.14 -21.12 5.58
N ILE A 505 6.26 -21.48 4.67
CA ILE A 505 6.33 -22.74 3.90
C ILE A 505 6.63 -22.34 2.47
N ALA A 506 7.87 -22.54 2.03
CA ALA A 506 8.25 -22.38 0.64
C ALA A 506 7.97 -23.69 -0.10
N TRP A 507 7.17 -23.63 -1.16
CA TRP A 507 6.80 -24.72 -2.03
C TRP A 507 7.40 -24.48 -3.42
N ASN A 508 8.27 -25.38 -3.85
CA ASN A 508 9.02 -25.31 -5.10
C ASN A 508 9.73 -23.96 -5.34
N GLN A 509 10.20 -23.33 -4.27
CA GLN A 509 10.93 -22.05 -4.24
C GLN A 509 10.14 -20.81 -4.71
N ALA A 510 9.11 -20.96 -5.55
CA ALA A 510 8.35 -19.84 -6.13
C ALA A 510 7.13 -19.46 -5.29
N THR A 511 6.52 -20.42 -4.58
CA THR A 511 5.32 -20.18 -3.78
C THR A 511 5.70 -20.15 -2.31
N ILE A 512 5.33 -19.08 -1.61
CA ILE A 512 5.60 -18.95 -0.18
C ILE A 512 4.29 -18.73 0.54
N ILE A 513 3.96 -19.62 1.47
CA ILE A 513 2.84 -19.44 2.39
C ILE A 513 3.39 -18.83 3.67
N MET A 514 2.78 -17.73 4.08
CA MET A 514 3.14 -16.95 5.25
C MET A 514 2.11 -17.15 6.35
N MET A 515 2.61 -17.33 7.58
CA MET A 515 1.83 -17.18 8.80
C MET A 515 2.61 -16.26 9.75
N ASP A 516 2.06 -15.10 10.10
CA ASP A 516 2.73 -14.09 10.95
C ASP A 516 1.89 -13.78 12.18
N TYR A 517 2.47 -13.96 13.37
CA TYR A 517 1.91 -13.49 14.63
C TYR A 517 2.67 -12.25 15.11
N ALA A 518 1.97 -11.12 15.24
CA ALA A 518 2.53 -9.82 15.59
C ALA A 518 1.87 -9.24 16.85
N VAL A 519 2.66 -8.56 17.66
CA VAL A 519 2.22 -7.90 18.89
C VAL A 519 2.66 -6.44 18.89
N SER A 520 1.79 -5.56 19.36
CA SER A 520 2.10 -4.16 19.66
C SER A 520 1.49 -3.75 21.01
N ARG A 521 1.56 -2.45 21.34
CA ARG A 521 0.86 -1.90 22.51
C ARG A 521 -0.67 -1.89 22.34
N GLU A 522 -1.18 -1.87 21.12
CA GLU A 522 -2.62 -1.73 20.85
C GLU A 522 -3.29 -3.05 20.47
N ASP A 523 -2.56 -4.03 19.91
CA ASP A 523 -3.20 -5.24 19.40
C ASP A 523 -2.25 -6.45 19.27
N LYS A 524 -2.86 -7.62 19.06
CA LYS A 524 -2.23 -8.88 18.71
C LYS A 524 -2.89 -9.43 17.45
N GLN A 525 -2.10 -9.71 16.42
CA GLN A 525 -2.61 -10.00 15.08
C GLN A 525 -1.98 -11.26 14.50
N LEU A 526 -2.80 -12.09 13.86
CA LEU A 526 -2.37 -13.27 13.12
C LEU A 526 -2.75 -13.08 11.64
N PHE A 527 -1.77 -13.20 10.76
CA PHE A 527 -1.98 -13.14 9.31
C PHE A 527 -1.64 -14.48 8.67
N VAL A 528 -2.41 -14.85 7.65
CA VAL A 528 -2.06 -15.93 6.72
C VAL A 528 -2.14 -15.36 5.31
N ASN A 529 -1.07 -15.49 4.51
CA ASN A 529 -1.06 -14.94 3.14
C ASN A 529 -0.03 -15.67 2.26
N PHE A 530 0.04 -15.29 0.99
CA PHE A 530 1.08 -15.71 0.08
C PHE A 530 2.19 -14.64 -0.04
N SER A 531 3.38 -15.10 -0.44
CA SER A 531 4.64 -14.34 -0.56
C SER A 531 5.26 -13.94 0.79
N HIS A 532 6.49 -13.42 0.75
CA HIS A 532 7.10 -12.71 1.88
C HIS A 532 6.38 -11.39 2.18
N ALA A 533 6.63 -10.80 3.35
CA ALA A 533 6.02 -9.53 3.77
C ALA A 533 6.49 -8.40 2.85
N PHE A 534 7.71 -8.53 2.35
CA PHE A 534 8.36 -7.66 1.37
C PHE A 534 9.50 -8.36 0.63
#